data_AF-A0A7S2QIS3-F1
#
_entry.id   AF-A0A7S2QIS3-F1
#
_cell.length_a   1.000
_cell.length_b   1.000
_cell.length_c   1.000
_cell.angle_alpha   90.00
_cell.angle_beta   90.00
_cell.angle_gamma   90.00
#
_symmetry.space_group_name_H-M   'P 1'
#
loop_
_entity.id
_entity.type
_entity.pdbx_description
1 polymer ?
#
loop_
_entity_poly.entity_id
_entity_poly.type
_entity_poly.pdbx_seq_one_letter_code
_entity_poly.pdbx_strand_id
1 'polypeptide(L)'
;WKGLACSFCHICPKPKRKSKHQRDVDKRRQERYKQVKDDLGIECLDELTKIDDGRRQIMTSSEELKRRVKDAYSREDFGEIGEMKEIIQFLQKAMDHFQSSLPNVPPPPPP
;
A
#
# COMPACT_ATOMS: atom_id res chain seq x y z
N TRP A 1 -16.06 8.85 -22.00
CA TRP A 1 -14.67 8.41 -22.19
C TRP A 1 -13.92 9.46 -23.01
N LYS A 2 -13.28 10.45 -22.37
CA LYS A 2 -12.50 11.49 -23.06
C LYS A 2 -11.09 11.54 -22.47
N GLY A 3 -10.09 11.44 -23.35
CA GLY A 3 -8.73 11.93 -23.09
C GLY A 3 -7.72 10.87 -22.69
N LEU A 4 -6.87 10.49 -23.65
CA LEU A 4 -5.40 10.46 -23.56
C LEU A 4 -4.79 9.59 -24.68
N ALA A 5 -5.02 10.01 -25.94
CA ALA A 5 -4.29 9.45 -27.08
C ALA A 5 -2.96 10.20 -27.28
N CYS A 6 -1.89 9.48 -27.64
CA CYS A 6 -0.62 10.08 -28.02
C CYS A 6 -0.79 11.04 -29.20
N SER A 7 -0.17 12.23 -29.17
CA SER A 7 -0.27 13.23 -30.25
C SER A 7 0.55 12.87 -31.50
N PHE A 8 1.37 11.83 -31.43
CA PHE A 8 2.12 11.29 -32.58
C PHE A 8 1.41 10.10 -33.20
N CYS A 9 0.95 9.16 -32.37
CA CYS A 9 0.50 7.87 -32.85
C CYS A 9 -1.02 7.66 -32.73
N HIS A 10 -1.70 8.45 -31.87
CA HIS A 10 -3.14 8.39 -31.53
C HIS A 10 -3.74 7.02 -31.14
N ILE A 11 -2.96 5.95 -31.21
CA ILE A 11 -3.32 4.55 -30.93
C ILE A 11 -2.79 4.12 -29.57
N CYS A 12 -1.64 4.66 -29.18
CA CYS A 12 -0.98 4.33 -27.93
C CYS A 12 -1.68 5.08 -26.78
N PRO A 13 -2.17 4.37 -25.75
CA PRO A 13 -2.69 5.01 -24.55
C PRO A 13 -1.56 5.79 -23.90
N LYS A 14 -1.71 7.11 -23.78
CA LYS A 14 -0.75 7.90 -22.99
C LYS A 14 -0.84 7.38 -21.55
N PRO A 15 0.29 7.04 -20.90
CA PRO A 15 0.26 6.75 -19.47
C PRO A 15 -0.41 7.94 -18.77
N LYS A 16 -1.46 7.66 -17.99
CA LYS A 16 -2.18 8.68 -17.21
C LYS A 16 -1.12 9.47 -16.43
N ARG A 17 -0.96 10.76 -16.74
CA ARG A 17 -0.10 11.65 -15.95
C ARG A 17 -0.54 11.51 -14.49
N LYS A 18 0.40 11.16 -13.60
CA LYS A 18 0.14 11.17 -12.16
C LYS A 18 -0.51 12.51 -11.77
N SER A 19 -1.52 12.48 -10.91
CA SER A 19 -2.14 13.70 -10.40
C SER A 19 -1.09 14.55 -9.67
N LYS A 20 -1.35 15.86 -9.52
CA LYS A 20 -0.46 16.75 -8.75
C LYS A 20 -0.20 16.17 -7.35
N HIS A 21 -1.27 15.74 -6.68
CA HIS A 21 -1.18 15.10 -5.37
C HIS A 21 -0.24 13.88 -5.36
N GLN A 22 -0.34 12.98 -6.35
CA GLN A 22 0.53 11.81 -6.44
C GLN A 22 2.00 12.21 -6.63
N ARG A 23 2.29 13.22 -7.45
CA ARG A 23 3.66 13.74 -7.59
C ARG A 23 4.20 14.36 -6.30
N ASP A 24 3.36 15.12 -5.60
CA ASP A 24 3.75 15.76 -4.33
C ASP A 24 4.02 14.71 -3.23
N VAL A 25 3.25 13.61 -3.22
CA VAL A 25 3.48 12.46 -2.34
C VAL A 25 4.79 11.75 -2.68
N ASP A 26 5.06 11.47 -3.95
CA ASP A 26 6.31 10.84 -4.40
C ASP A 26 7.53 11.69 -4.05
N LYS A 27 7.45 13.01 -4.25
CA LYS A 27 8.52 13.96 -3.90
C LYS A 27 8.86 13.92 -2.41
N ARG A 28 7.84 14.01 -1.54
CA ARG A 28 8.03 13.92 -0.08
C ARG A 28 8.59 12.57 0.38
N ARG A 29 8.27 11.48 -0.32
CA ARG A 29 8.87 10.16 -0.04
C ARG A 29 10.35 10.17 -0.39
N GLN A 30 10.72 10.68 -1.56
CA GLN A 30 12.12 10.76 -1.97
C GLN A 30 12.95 11.65 -1.03
N GLU A 31 12.41 12.78 -0.59
CA GLU A 31 13.08 13.65 0.40
C GLU A 31 13.34 12.90 1.72
N ARG A 32 12.36 12.12 2.22
CA ARG A 32 12.54 11.28 3.41
C ARG A 32 13.58 10.18 3.22
N TYR A 33 13.56 9.48 2.09
CA TYR A 33 14.57 8.45 1.80
C TYR A 33 15.97 9.04 1.70
N LYS A 34 16.10 10.23 1.11
CA LYS A 34 17.37 10.94 1.09
C LYS A 34 17.83 11.28 2.50
N GLN A 35 16.94 11.82 3.34
CA GLN A 35 17.27 12.16 4.71
C GLN A 35 17.69 10.93 5.54
N VAL A 36 16.96 9.81 5.42
CA VAL A 36 17.33 8.55 6.10
C VAL A 36 18.69 8.03 5.63
N LYS A 37 18.98 8.13 4.33
CA LYS A 37 20.30 7.77 3.81
C LYS A 37 21.41 8.63 4.43
N ASP A 38 21.18 9.94 4.50
CA ASP A 38 22.16 10.91 4.97
C ASP A 38 22.37 10.79 6.50
N ASP A 39 21.30 10.54 7.27
CA ASP A 39 21.33 10.50 8.74
C ASP A 39 21.71 9.11 9.32
N LEU A 40 21.23 8.03 8.70
CA LEU A 40 21.30 6.66 9.24
C LEU A 40 22.03 5.66 8.32
N GLY A 41 22.46 6.10 7.14
CA GLY A 41 23.19 5.28 6.19
C GLY A 41 22.31 4.42 5.28
N ILE A 42 22.96 3.75 4.33
CA ILE A 42 22.30 3.02 3.24
C ILE A 42 21.56 1.76 3.71
N GLU A 43 22.08 1.06 4.73
CA GLU A 43 21.45 -0.16 5.26
C GLU A 43 20.08 0.14 5.88
N CYS A 44 19.97 1.25 6.62
CA CYS A 44 18.70 1.68 7.21
C CYS A 44 17.68 2.09 6.12
N LEU A 45 18.15 2.72 5.03
CA LEU A 45 17.30 3.02 3.88
C LEU A 45 16.77 1.76 3.22
N ASP A 46 17.59 0.73 3.06
CA ASP A 46 17.19 -0.54 2.43
C ASP A 46 16.10 -1.24 3.25
N GLU A 47 16.28 -1.33 4.57
CA GLU A 47 15.25 -1.89 5.46
C GLU A 47 13.95 -1.07 5.44
N LEU A 48 14.04 0.27 5.46
CA LEU A 48 12.87 1.13 5.35
C LEU A 48 12.12 0.93 4.03
N THR A 49 12.86 0.77 2.92
CA THR A 49 12.27 0.55 1.59
C THR A 49 11.56 -0.80 1.52
N LYS A 50 12.16 -1.86 2.07
CA LYS A 50 11.52 -3.20 2.17
C LYS A 50 10.21 -3.13 2.95
N ILE A 51 10.19 -2.43 4.08
CA ILE A 51 8.98 -2.23 4.90
C ILE A 51 7.91 -1.48 4.10
N ASP A 52 8.29 -0.40 3.42
CA ASP A 52 7.36 0.42 2.62
C ASP A 52 6.77 -0.34 1.42
N ASP A 53 7.54 -1.25 0.83
CA ASP A 53 7.08 -2.13 -0.25
C ASP A 53 6.19 -3.25 0.26
N GLY A 54 6.54 -3.88 1.39
CA GLY A 54 5.67 -4.84 2.07
C GLY A 54 4.31 -4.22 2.43
N ARG A 55 4.30 -3.01 2.96
CA ARG A 55 3.08 -2.26 3.28
C ARG A 55 2.23 -2.01 2.03
N ARG A 56 2.84 -1.68 0.89
CA ARG A 56 2.13 -1.48 -0.38
C ARG A 56 1.51 -2.75 -0.91
N GLN A 57 2.23 -3.87 -0.83
CA GLN A 57 1.69 -5.18 -1.22
C GLN A 57 0.48 -5.54 -0.37
N ILE A 58 0.58 -5.41 0.96
CA ILE A 58 -0.54 -5.67 1.89
C ILE A 58 -1.76 -4.80 1.56
N MET A 59 -1.57 -3.50 1.35
CA MET A 59 -2.67 -2.58 1.00
C MET A 59 -3.33 -2.96 -0.33
N THR A 60 -2.56 -3.40 -1.32
CA THR A 60 -3.09 -3.81 -2.62
C THR A 60 -3.88 -5.12 -2.50
N SER A 61 -3.33 -6.10 -1.79
CA SER A 61 -4.02 -7.37 -1.50
C SER A 61 -5.29 -7.15 -0.66
N SER A 62 -5.30 -6.16 0.23
CA SER A 62 -6.50 -5.79 1.00
C SER A 62 -7.62 -5.25 0.11
N GLU A 63 -7.30 -4.38 -0.85
CA GLU A 63 -8.30 -3.86 -1.79
C GLU A 63 -8.83 -4.97 -2.73
N GLU A 64 -7.97 -5.88 -3.16
CA GLU A 64 -8.40 -7.05 -3.92
C GLU A 64 -9.33 -7.95 -3.09
N LEU A 65 -8.96 -8.23 -1.84
CA LEU A 65 -9.77 -9.04 -0.92
C LEU A 65 -11.14 -8.41 -0.68
N LYS A 66 -11.21 -7.09 -0.44
CA LYS A 66 -12.48 -6.35 -0.30
C LYS A 66 -13.34 -6.47 -1.56
N ARG A 67 -12.74 -6.35 -2.74
CA ARG A 67 -13.46 -6.51 -4.01
C ARG A 67 -14.02 -7.92 -4.12
N ARG A 68 -13.21 -8.95 -3.86
CA ARG A 68 -13.66 -10.33 -3.95
C ARG A 68 -14.78 -10.64 -2.95
N VAL A 69 -14.70 -10.12 -1.72
CA VAL A 69 -15.79 -10.24 -0.73
C VAL A 69 -17.07 -9.62 -1.28
N LYS A 70 -16.99 -8.39 -1.81
CA LYS A 70 -18.15 -7.71 -2.40
C LYS A 70 -18.75 -8.50 -3.57
N ASP A 71 -17.91 -9.06 -4.44
CA ASP A 71 -18.35 -9.86 -5.57
C ASP A 71 -19.00 -11.19 -5.11
N ALA A 72 -18.45 -11.84 -4.08
CA ALA A 72 -18.99 -13.06 -3.50
C ALA A 72 -20.37 -12.81 -2.84
N TYR A 73 -20.53 -11.72 -2.08
CA TYR A 73 -21.84 -11.30 -1.55
C TYR A 73 -22.84 -10.97 -2.67
N SER A 74 -22.38 -10.38 -3.78
CA SER A 74 -23.24 -10.07 -4.92
C SER A 74 -23.70 -11.32 -5.68
N ARG A 75 -22.95 -12.41 -5.58
CA ARG A 75 -23.23 -13.71 -6.21
C ARG A 75 -23.89 -14.71 -5.26
N GLU A 76 -24.13 -14.32 -4.01
CA GLU A 76 -24.61 -15.20 -2.93
C GLU A 76 -23.74 -16.47 -2.75
N ASP A 77 -22.45 -16.36 -3.06
CA ASP A 77 -21.49 -17.46 -2.89
C ASP A 77 -20.99 -17.51 -1.44
N PHE A 78 -21.78 -18.18 -0.60
CA PHE A 78 -21.47 -18.33 0.82
C PHE A 78 -20.20 -19.15 1.10
N GLY A 79 -19.75 -19.97 0.14
CA GLY A 79 -18.49 -20.69 0.22
C GLY A 79 -17.31 -19.73 0.11
N GLU A 80 -17.29 -18.92 -0.96
CA GLU A 80 -16.26 -17.90 -1.19
C GLU A 80 -16.23 -16.85 -0.06
N ILE A 81 -17.40 -16.49 0.50
CA ILE A 81 -17.49 -15.61 1.69
C ILE A 81 -16.85 -16.25 2.92
N GLY A 82 -17.07 -17.56 3.14
CA GLY A 82 -16.51 -18.31 4.25
C GLY A 82 -14.98 -18.32 4.22
N GLU A 83 -14.41 -18.69 3.07
CA GLU A 83 -12.96 -18.72 2.86
C GLU A 83 -12.32 -17.34 3.09
N MET A 84 -12.95 -16.28 2.60
CA MET A 84 -12.43 -14.92 2.82
C MET A 84 -12.49 -14.47 4.26
N LYS A 85 -13.51 -14.87 5.03
CA LYS A 85 -13.58 -14.58 6.48
C LYS A 85 -12.42 -15.24 7.22
N GLU A 86 -12.05 -16.46 6.88
CA GLU A 86 -10.91 -17.15 7.49
C GLU A 86 -9.59 -16.45 7.19
N ILE A 87 -9.38 -16.03 5.93
CA ILE A 87 -8.20 -15.25 5.51
C ILE A 87 -8.12 -13.93 6.29
N ILE A 88 -9.24 -13.21 6.42
CA ILE A 88 -9.29 -11.94 7.17
C ILE A 88 -8.94 -12.18 8.65
N GLN A 89 -9.50 -13.22 9.28
CA GLN A 89 -9.20 -13.53 10.68
C GLN A 89 -7.73 -13.91 10.89
N PHE A 90 -7.15 -14.68 9.96
CA PHE A 90 -5.73 -15.02 10.01
C PHE A 90 -4.86 -13.77 9.91
N LEU A 91 -5.14 -12.88 8.96
CA LEU A 91 -4.41 -11.63 8.79
C LEU A 91 -4.55 -10.71 10.02
N GLN A 92 -5.73 -10.62 10.61
CA GLN A 92 -5.97 -9.84 11.83
C GLN A 92 -5.09 -10.36 12.98
N LYS A 93 -5.10 -11.69 13.23
CA LYS A 93 -4.26 -12.31 14.26
C LYS A 93 -2.77 -12.09 14.00
N ALA A 94 -2.32 -12.17 12.75
CA ALA A 94 -0.93 -11.92 12.40
C ALA A 94 -0.54 -10.46 12.70
N MET A 95 -1.37 -9.48 12.32
CA MET A 95 -1.13 -8.07 12.63
C MET A 95 -1.10 -7.82 14.14
N ASP A 96 -2.05 -8.38 14.90
CA ASP A 96 -2.11 -8.24 16.35
C ASP A 96 -0.85 -8.82 17.02
N HIS A 97 -0.38 -9.98 16.55
CA HIS A 97 0.89 -10.57 17.00
C HIS A 97 2.07 -9.64 16.71
N PHE A 98 2.20 -9.15 15.48
CA PHE A 98 3.28 -8.23 15.13
C PHE A 98 3.23 -6.94 15.97
N GLN A 99 2.05 -6.37 16.17
CA GLN A 99 1.86 -5.16 16.98
C GLN A 99 2.23 -5.40 18.44
N SER A 100 1.92 -6.57 19.00
CA SER A 100 2.31 -6.95 20.37
C SER A 100 3.82 -7.20 20.54
N SER A 101 4.51 -7.54 19.44
CA SER A 101 5.96 -7.80 19.43
C SER A 101 6.82 -6.56 19.17
N LEU A 102 6.20 -5.44 18.78
CA LEU A 102 6.92 -4.18 18.64
C LEU A 102 7.19 -3.60 20.03
N PRO A 103 8.43 -3.18 20.35
CA PRO A 103 8.70 -2.48 21.59
C PRO A 103 7.83 -1.23 21.65
N ASN A 104 7.12 -1.03 22.78
CA ASN A 104 6.35 0.19 23.03
C ASN A 104 7.28 1.41 22.86
N VAL A 105 7.22 2.07 21.70
CA VAL A 105 7.88 3.35 21.51
C VAL A 105 7.06 4.35 22.32
N PRO A 106 7.62 4.94 23.40
CA PRO A 106 6.88 5.92 24.17
C PRO A 106 6.48 7.09 23.25
N PRO A 107 5.27 7.66 23.42
CA PRO A 107 4.86 8.80 22.63
C PRO A 107 5.87 9.94 22.79
N PRO A 108 6.15 10.72 21.72
CA PRO A 108 7.03 11.87 21.83
C PRO A 108 6.48 12.84 22.89
N PRO A 109 7.34 13.52 23.68
CA PRO A 109 6.88 14.49 24.66
C PRO A 109 6.10 15.63 23.95
N PRO A 110 5.06 16.19 24.61
CA PRO A 110 4.31 17.32 24.06
C PRO A 110 5.21 18.55 23.87
N PRO A 111 4.85 19.47 22.95
CA PRO A 111 5.61 20.69 22.66
C PRO A 111 5.69 21.66 23.85
#